data_AF-A0A7Y2PJ19-F1
#
_entry.id   AF-A0A7Y2PJ19-F1
#
_cell.length_a   1.000
_cell.length_b   1.000
_cell.length_c   1.000
_cell.angle_alpha   90.00
_cell.angle_beta   90.00
_cell.angle_gamma   90.00
#
_symmetry.space_group_name_H-M   'P 1'
#
loop_
_entity.id
_entity.type
_entity.pdbx_description
1 polymer ?
#
loop_
_entity_poly.entity_id
_entity_poly.type
_entity_poly.pdbx_seq_one_letter_code
_entity_poly.pdbx_strand_id
1 'polypeptide(L)'
;MKNSFGFTCYLAGLSMLGYLAMDMYLPAFGTLRSELGLSSGAVGASLSIFLAGFAFGQLLWGPLSDRLGRKPVLLAGLSMF
;
A
#
# COMPACT_ATOMS: atom_id res chain seq x y z
N MET A 1 11.33 24.72 -9.99
CA MET A 1 11.20 23.30 -10.40
C MET A 1 10.33 23.30 -11.65
N LYS A 2 10.90 23.05 -12.84
CA LYS A 2 10.10 23.00 -14.09
C LYS A 2 9.15 21.81 -14.00
N ASN A 3 7.85 22.05 -14.08
CA ASN A 3 6.82 21.00 -14.13
C ASN A 3 7.00 20.17 -15.41
N SER A 4 7.81 19.11 -15.32
CA SER A 4 7.89 18.11 -16.37
C SER A 4 6.70 17.18 -16.22
N PHE A 5 5.79 17.20 -17.19
CA PHE A 5 4.62 16.32 -17.25
C PHE A 5 4.98 14.85 -16.98
N GLY A 6 6.13 14.40 -17.51
CA GLY A 6 6.63 13.04 -17.29
C GLY A 6 6.93 12.72 -15.83
N PHE A 7 7.40 13.69 -15.04
CA PHE A 7 7.63 13.48 -13.60
C PHE A 7 6.32 13.33 -12.83
N THR A 8 5.28 14.09 -13.21
CA THR A 8 3.95 13.94 -12.63
C THR A 8 3.35 12.57 -12.94
N CYS A 9 3.45 12.10 -14.19
CA CYS A 9 3.00 10.74 -14.55
C CYS A 9 3.75 9.66 -13.78
N TYR A 10 5.06 9.82 -13.58
CA TYR A 10 5.86 8.90 -12.77
C TYR A 10 5.38 8.84 -11.32
N LEU A 11 5.17 9.99 -10.67
CA LEU A 11 4.64 10.04 -9.30
C LEU A 11 3.21 9.49 -9.21
N ALA A 12 2.38 9.73 -10.23
CA ALA A 12 1.02 9.17 -10.31
C ALA A 12 1.06 7.65 -10.37
N GLY A 13 1.91 7.08 -11.25
CA GLY A 13 2.09 5.63 -11.35
C GLY A 13 2.59 5.00 -10.05
N LEU A 14 3.57 5.62 -9.39
CA LEU A 14 4.04 5.17 -8.07
C LEU A 14 2.93 5.21 -7.01
N SER A 15 2.11 6.25 -7.02
CA SER A 15 0.99 6.40 -6.08
C SER A 15 -0.09 5.33 -6.31
N MET A 16 -0.31 4.94 -7.58
CA MET A 16 -1.30 3.93 -7.94
C MET A 16 -0.97 2.54 -7.39
N LEU A 17 0.31 2.17 -7.23
CA LEU A 17 0.70 0.85 -6.73
C LEU A 17 0.06 0.52 -5.37
N GLY A 18 0.00 1.50 -4.46
CA GLY A 18 -0.63 1.33 -3.16
C GLY A 18 -2.15 1.12 -3.24
N TYR A 19 -2.83 1.87 -4.11
CA TYR A 19 -4.28 1.73 -4.32
C TYR A 19 -4.63 0.39 -4.98
N LEU A 20 -3.85 -0.04 -5.96
CA LEU A 20 -4.07 -1.29 -6.69
C LEU A 20 -4.08 -2.50 -5.75
N ALA A 21 -3.12 -2.55 -4.81
CA ALA A 21 -3.06 -3.63 -3.82
C ALA A 21 -4.31 -3.68 -2.92
N MET A 22 -4.84 -2.52 -2.52
CA MET A 22 -6.03 -2.45 -1.66
C MET A 22 -7.30 -2.77 -2.44
N ASP A 23 -7.44 -2.26 -3.67
CA ASP A 23 -8.62 -2.47 -4.51
C ASP A 23 -8.74 -3.92 -5.00
N MET A 24 -7.62 -4.64 -5.15
CA MET A 24 -7.63 -6.07 -5.46
C MET A 24 -8.15 -6.95 -4.31
N TYR A 25 -8.16 -6.45 -3.07
CA TYR A 25 -8.54 -7.25 -1.92
C TYR A 25 -10.04 -7.57 -1.91
N LEU A 26 -10.89 -6.59 -2.25
CA LEU A 26 -12.34 -6.74 -2.22
C LEU A 26 -12.88 -7.80 -3.21
N PRO A 27 -12.50 -7.83 -4.50
CA PRO A 27 -12.89 -8.91 -5.39
C PRO A 27 -12.28 -10.27 -4.97
N ALA A 28 -11.13 -10.27 -4.30
CA ALA A 28 -10.50 -11.49 -3.79
C ALA A 28 -11.23 -12.09 -2.57
N PHE A 29 -12.14 -11.37 -1.89
CA PHE A 29 -12.88 -11.89 -0.72
C PHE A 29 -13.57 -13.24 -1.00
N GLY A 30 -14.23 -13.34 -2.16
CA GLY A 30 -14.94 -14.55 -2.55
C GLY A 30 -14.00 -15.74 -2.71
N THR A 31 -12.88 -15.52 -3.42
CA THR A 31 -11.83 -16.51 -3.65
C THR A 31 -11.14 -16.93 -2.34
N LEU A 32 -10.80 -15.97 -1.47
CA LEU A 32 -10.21 -16.25 -0.15
C LEU A 32 -11.14 -17.10 0.70
N ARG A 33 -12.45 -16.86 0.63
CA ARG A 33 -13.45 -17.65 1.35
C ARG A 33 -13.52 -19.09 0.83
N SER A 34 -13.55 -19.29 -0.49
CA SER A 34 -13.72 -20.61 -1.10
C SER A 34 -12.45 -21.46 -1.07
N GLU A 35 -11.29 -20.87 -1.36
CA GLU A 35 -10.01 -21.56 -1.47
C GLU A 35 -9.39 -21.88 -0.09
N LEU A 36 -9.52 -20.94 0.86
CA LEU A 36 -8.92 -21.08 2.20
C LEU A 36 -9.92 -21.54 3.26
N GLY A 37 -11.19 -21.76 2.89
CA GLY A 37 -12.25 -22.19 3.81
C GLY A 37 -12.54 -21.19 4.94
N LEU A 38 -12.20 -19.91 4.75
CA LEU A 38 -12.32 -18.88 5.77
C LEU A 38 -13.79 -18.45 5.96
N SER A 39 -14.15 -18.03 7.17
CA SER A 39 -15.44 -17.37 7.41
C SER A 39 -15.39 -15.92 6.91
N SER A 40 -16.56 -15.32 6.60
CA SER A 40 -16.63 -13.91 6.20
C SER A 40 -16.00 -12.96 7.24
N GLY A 41 -16.14 -13.29 8.53
CA GLY A 41 -15.53 -12.55 9.61
C GLY A 41 -14.00 -12.64 9.61
N ALA A 42 -13.43 -13.80 9.27
CA ALA A 42 -11.98 -13.98 9.20
C ALA A 42 -11.35 -13.19 8.05
N VAL A 43 -11.97 -13.19 6.86
CA VAL A 43 -11.48 -12.40 5.70
C VAL A 43 -11.58 -10.88 5.97
N GLY A 44 -12.63 -10.45 6.67
CA GLY A 44 -12.76 -9.07 7.14
C GLY A 44 -11.70 -8.71 8.19
N ALA A 45 -11.45 -9.60 9.14
CA ALA A 45 -10.44 -9.39 10.18
C ALA A 45 -9.02 -9.28 9.61
N SER A 46 -8.66 -10.08 8.59
CA SER A 46 -7.35 -9.96 7.94
C SER A 46 -7.18 -8.62 7.23
N LEU A 47 -8.23 -8.07 6.62
CA LEU A 47 -8.21 -6.70 6.09
C LEU A 47 -8.03 -5.68 7.21
N SER A 48 -8.74 -5.84 8.33
CA SER A 48 -8.59 -4.93 9.47
C SER A 48 -7.17 -4.95 10.05
N ILE A 49 -6.55 -6.13 10.16
CA ILE A 49 -5.16 -6.28 10.62
C ILE A 49 -4.20 -5.60 9.64
N PHE A 50 -4.41 -5.80 8.33
CA PHE A 50 -3.63 -5.12 7.30
C PHE A 50 -3.75 -3.59 7.41
N LEU A 51 -4.97 -3.06 7.53
CA LEU A 51 -5.22 -1.63 7.66
C LEU A 51 -4.65 -1.04 8.94
N ALA A 52 -4.72 -1.78 10.05
CA ALA A 52 -4.09 -1.37 11.31
C ALA A 52 -2.56 -1.27 11.15
N GLY A 53 -1.93 -2.30 10.58
CA GLY A 53 -0.50 -2.28 10.26
C GLY A 53 -0.12 -1.14 9.31
N PHE A 54 -0.94 -0.90 8.29
CA PHE A 54 -0.76 0.22 7.36
C PHE A 54 -0.82 1.56 8.08
N ALA A 55 -1.80 1.77 8.95
CA ALA A 55 -1.94 3.00 9.74
C ALA A 55 -0.71 3.24 10.63
N PHE A 56 -0.21 2.21 11.31
CA PHE A 56 1.04 2.31 12.08
C PHE A 56 2.26 2.59 11.18
N GLY A 57 2.34 1.96 10.02
CA GLY A 57 3.39 2.20 9.04
C GLY A 57 3.42 3.65 8.55
N GLN A 58 2.25 4.25 8.29
CA GLN A 58 2.14 5.66 7.88
C GLN A 58 2.72 6.62 8.92
N LEU A 59 2.53 6.35 10.22
CA LEU A 59 3.09 7.17 11.30
C LEU A 59 4.62 7.13 11.32
N LEU A 60 5.23 6.01 10.91
CA LEU A 60 6.68 5.85 10.88
C LEU A 60 7.29 6.44 9.59
N TRP A 61 6.63 6.22 8.44
CA TRP A 61 7.18 6.58 7.13
C TRP A 61 7.31 8.09 6.92
N GLY A 62 6.41 8.89 7.49
CA GLY A 62 6.50 10.36 7.41
C GLY A 62 7.79 10.90 8.04
N PRO A 63 8.01 10.74 9.36
CA PRO A 63 9.22 11.20 10.03
C PRO A 63 10.50 10.58 9.47
N LEU A 64 10.44 9.31 9.02
CA LEU A 64 11.59 8.63 8.42
C LEU A 64 11.96 9.26 7.06
N SER A 65 10.96 9.58 6.22
CA SER A 65 11.13 10.27 4.95
C SER A 65 11.70 11.69 5.13
N ASP A 66 11.25 12.39 6.17
CA ASP A 66 11.75 13.74 6.48
C ASP A 66 13.21 13.72 6.99
N ARG A 67 13.63 12.68 7.71
CA ARG A 67 15.00 12.55 8.25
C ARG A 67 16.01 11.97 7.25
N LEU A 68 15.64 10.91 6.54
CA LEU A 68 16.55 10.20 5.61
C LEU A 68 16.46 10.73 4.18
N GLY A 69 15.46 11.56 3.90
CA GLY A 69 15.14 12.04 2.56
C GLY A 69 14.18 11.11 1.82
N ARG A 70 13.40 11.70 0.91
CA ARG A 70 12.28 11.02 0.23
C ARG A 70 12.71 9.86 -0.68
N LYS A 71 13.84 10.00 -1.38
CA LYS A 71 14.32 9.01 -2.37
C LYS A 71 14.70 7.66 -1.75
N PRO A 72 15.58 7.57 -0.72
CA PRO A 72 15.94 6.28 -0.12
C PRO A 72 14.73 5.60 0.55
N VAL A 73 13.83 6.35 1.18
CA VAL A 73 12.61 5.79 1.79
C VAL A 73 11.65 5.24 0.73
N LEU A 74 11.50 5.93 -0.39
CA LEU A 74 10.69 5.45 -1.52
C LEU A 74 11.27 4.18 -2.14
N LEU A 75 12.59 4.11 -2.32
CA LEU A 75 13.27 2.91 -2.83
C LEU A 75 13.16 1.73 -1.85
N ALA A 76 13.27 1.97 -0.54
CA ALA A 76 13.07 0.94 0.46
C ALA A 76 11.65 0.37 0.42
N GLY A 77 10.64 1.24 0.35
CA GLY A 77 9.24 0.82 0.20
C GLY A 77 9.01 0.02 -1.09
N LEU A 78 9.55 0.49 -2.21
CA LEU A 78 9.43 -0.21 -3.50
C LEU A 78 10.17 -1.56 -3.51
N SER A 79 11.21 -1.73 -2.70
CA SER A 79 11.94 -3.01 -2.59
C SER A 79 11.16 -4.05 -1.78
N MET A 80 10.23 -3.61 -0.92
CA MET A 80 9.36 -4.50 -0.13
C MET A 80 8.06 -4.84 -0.84
N PHE A 81 7.60 -3.96 -1.76
CA PHE A 81 6.39 -4.14 -2.54
C PHE A 81 6.55 -5.23 -3.59
#